data_AF-A0A371SAR1-F1
#
_entry.id   AF-A0A371SAR1-F1
#
_cell.length_a   1.000
_cell.length_b   1.000
_cell.length_c   1.000
_cell.angle_alpha   90.00
_cell.angle_beta   90.00
_cell.angle_gamma   90.00
#
_symmetry.space_group_name_H-M   'P 1'
#
loop_
_entity.id
_entity.type
_entity.pdbx_description
1 polymer ?
#
loop_
_entity_poly.entity_id
_entity_poly.type
_entity_poly.pdbx_seq_one_letter_code
_entity_poly.pdbx_strand_id
1 'polypeptide(L)'
;MNKIIIGILVIVIFLGVFYVKRSTNFNEAVSNPFEITFVEIIRSSDNKEVVIEDGSEVLNLMNQLSETELTEKAMGSIDFDESYWIILQADNKREFGSTIYAENYMLIYEYEWSKQNSYQIISGFDSTNIEPFFE
;
A
#
# COMPACT_ATOMS: atom_id res chain seq x y z
N MET A 1 -45.89 14.42 2.97
CA MET A 1 -44.52 14.50 2.41
C MET A 1 -44.63 14.39 0.89
N ASN A 2 -44.24 15.42 0.14
CA ASN A 2 -44.44 15.43 -1.32
C ASN A 2 -43.64 14.30 -1.97
N LYS A 3 -44.26 13.57 -2.92
CA LYS A 3 -43.61 12.48 -3.68
C LYS A 3 -42.30 12.93 -4.36
N ILE A 4 -42.21 14.22 -4.69
CA ILE A 4 -41.01 14.88 -5.23
C ILE A 4 -39.87 14.93 -4.20
N ILE A 5 -40.17 15.24 -2.93
CA ILE A 5 -39.18 15.28 -1.85
C ILE A 5 -38.63 13.88 -1.59
N ILE A 6 -39.50 12.86 -1.63
CA ILE A 6 -39.10 11.45 -1.48
C ILE A 6 -38.20 11.03 -2.66
N GLY A 7 -38.55 11.42 -3.89
CA GLY A 7 -37.74 11.12 -5.08
C GLY A 7 -36.34 11.74 -5.02
N ILE A 8 -36.23 13.00 -4.60
CA ILE A 8 -34.93 13.68 -4.43
C ILE A 8 -34.11 13.00 -3.33
N LEU A 9 -34.74 12.63 -2.21
CA LEU A 9 -34.05 11.96 -1.11
C LEU A 9 -33.45 10.61 -1.54
N VAL A 10 -34.19 9.83 -2.34
CA VAL A 10 -33.71 8.54 -2.86
C VAL A 10 -32.53 8.73 -3.81
N ILE A 11 -32.55 9.75 -4.67
CA ILE A 11 -31.44 10.06 -5.58
C ILE A 11 -30.19 10.51 -4.80
N VAL A 12 -30.35 11.35 -3.78
CA VAL A 12 -29.23 11.79 -2.93
C VAL A 12 -28.61 10.61 -2.17
N ILE A 13 -29.42 9.70 -1.66
CA ILE A 13 -28.93 8.47 -1.00
C ILE A 13 -28.21 7.57 -2.01
N PHE A 14 -28.77 7.36 -3.20
CA PHE A 14 -28.12 6.56 -4.25
C PHE A 14 -26.78 7.16 -4.69
N LEU A 15 -26.72 8.47 -4.93
CA LEU A 15 -25.48 9.16 -5.29
C LEU A 15 -24.47 9.16 -4.15
N GLY A 16 -24.92 9.28 -2.90
CA GLY A 16 -24.06 9.21 -1.71
C GLY A 16 -23.39 7.85 -1.55
N VAL A 17 -24.09 6.75 -1.85
CA VAL A 17 -23.53 5.38 -1.80
C VAL A 17 -22.50 5.15 -2.91
N PHE A 18 -22.70 5.72 -4.10
CA PHE A 18 -21.73 5.63 -5.20
C PHE A 18 -20.48 6.50 -5.01
N TYR A 19 -20.54 7.54 -4.17
CA TYR A 19 -19.42 8.45 -3.91
C TYR A 19 -18.53 8.02 -2.73
N VAL A 20 -18.76 6.84 -2.16
CA VAL A 20 -17.79 6.25 -1.23
C VAL A 20 -16.62 5.75 -2.06
N LYS A 21 -15.56 6.58 -2.16
CA LYS A 21 -14.24 6.08 -2.58
C LYS A 21 -13.92 4.89 -1.67
N ARG A 22 -13.84 3.69 -2.24
CA ARG A 22 -13.47 2.50 -1.48
C ARG A 22 -12.02 2.66 -1.04
N SER A 23 -11.83 3.05 0.21
CA SER A 23 -10.56 2.82 0.88
C SER A 23 -10.38 1.32 1.05
N THR A 24 -9.13 0.88 0.98
CA THR A 24 -8.68 -0.48 1.25
C THR A 24 -7.47 -0.38 2.17
N ASN A 25 -6.91 -1.50 2.60
CA ASN A 25 -5.62 -1.53 3.29
C ASN A 25 -4.62 -2.36 2.48
N PHE A 26 -3.35 -2.32 2.86
CA PHE A 26 -2.32 -3.09 2.17
C PHE A 26 -2.65 -4.58 2.10
N ASN A 27 -3.12 -5.18 3.20
CA ASN A 27 -3.45 -6.61 3.25
C ASN A 27 -4.56 -7.04 2.29
N GLU A 28 -5.53 -6.15 2.03
CA GLU A 28 -6.59 -6.37 1.06
C GLU A 28 -6.11 -6.10 -0.38
N ALA A 29 -5.09 -5.26 -0.55
CA ALA A 29 -4.50 -4.91 -1.84
C ALA A 29 -3.50 -5.95 -2.36
N VAL A 30 -2.95 -6.80 -1.49
CA VAL A 30 -2.03 -7.90 -1.83
C VAL A 30 -2.66 -9.27 -1.58
N SER A 31 -2.23 -10.26 -2.35
CA SER A 31 -2.71 -11.63 -2.22
C SER A 31 -1.87 -12.39 -1.19
N ASN A 32 -2.45 -12.90 -0.10
CA ASN A 32 -1.73 -13.73 0.90
C ASN A 32 -0.49 -13.06 1.57
N PRO A 33 -0.63 -11.92 2.25
CA PRO A 33 0.49 -11.22 2.90
C PRO A 33 1.16 -12.02 4.04
N PHE A 34 0.50 -13.05 4.58
CA PHE A 34 0.94 -13.76 5.80
C PHE A 34 2.00 -14.84 5.57
N GLU A 35 2.38 -15.11 4.31
CA GLU A 35 3.37 -16.13 3.97
C GLU A 35 4.78 -15.54 3.70
N ILE A 36 4.91 -14.21 3.79
CA ILE A 36 6.18 -13.52 3.57
C ILE A 36 7.17 -13.88 4.67
N THR A 37 8.35 -14.34 4.25
CA THR A 37 9.45 -14.78 5.13
C THR A 37 10.75 -14.05 4.86
N PHE A 38 10.81 -13.26 3.80
CA PHE A 38 11.99 -12.51 3.40
C PHE A 38 11.56 -11.16 2.83
N VAL A 39 12.24 -10.11 3.25
CA VAL A 39 12.04 -8.74 2.75
C VAL A 39 13.37 -8.13 2.34
N GLU A 40 13.41 -7.55 1.15
CA GLU A 40 14.52 -6.73 0.68
C GLU A 40 14.01 -5.30 0.50
N ILE A 41 14.73 -4.32 1.04
CA ILE A 41 14.38 -2.89 0.97
C ILE A 41 15.55 -2.14 0.35
N ILE A 42 15.29 -1.37 -0.70
CA ILE A 42 16.25 -0.49 -1.35
C ILE A 42 15.79 0.96 -1.16
N ARG A 43 16.66 1.80 -0.57
CA ARG A 43 16.41 3.24 -0.40
C ARG A 43 16.93 4.03 -1.61
N SER A 44 16.12 4.90 -2.18
CA SER A 44 16.44 5.53 -3.47
C SER A 44 17.51 6.62 -3.40
N SER A 45 17.65 7.34 -2.28
CA SER A 45 18.63 8.43 -2.15
C SER A 45 20.08 7.98 -2.24
N ASP A 46 20.40 6.81 -1.70
CA ASP A 46 21.78 6.28 -1.63
C ASP A 46 21.94 4.86 -2.21
N ASN A 47 20.86 4.25 -2.71
CA ASN A 47 20.82 2.87 -3.20
C ASN A 47 21.32 1.85 -2.17
N LYS A 48 21.22 2.16 -0.88
CA LYS A 48 21.47 1.15 0.15
C LYS A 48 20.39 0.10 0.08
N GLU A 49 20.81 -1.14 0.28
CA GLU A 49 19.97 -2.33 0.29
C GLU A 49 20.08 -2.97 1.67
N VAL A 50 18.93 -3.37 2.22
CA VAL A 50 18.85 -4.14 3.45
C VAL A 50 17.99 -5.37 3.19
N VAL A 51 18.44 -6.49 3.73
CA VAL A 51 17.76 -7.77 3.66
C VAL A 51 17.36 -8.19 5.07
N ILE A 52 16.08 -8.52 5.25
CA ILE A 52 15.46 -8.90 6.51
C ILE A 52 14.98 -10.35 6.38
N GLU A 53 15.61 -11.25 7.13
CA GLU A 53 15.27 -12.68 7.20
C GLU A 53 14.81 -13.10 8.61
N ASP A 54 15.01 -12.25 9.62
CA ASP A 54 14.51 -12.53 10.96
C ASP A 54 12.98 -12.50 10.96
N GLY A 55 12.35 -13.61 11.30
CA GLY A 55 10.90 -13.75 11.22
C GLY A 55 10.13 -12.77 12.11
N SER A 56 10.71 -12.27 13.20
CA SER A 56 10.06 -11.28 14.05
C SER A 56 10.12 -9.88 13.44
N GLU A 57 11.24 -9.53 12.81
CA GLU A 57 11.40 -8.27 12.09
C GLU A 57 10.53 -8.23 10.82
N VAL A 58 10.51 -9.32 10.05
CA VAL A 58 9.61 -9.47 8.89
C VAL A 58 8.16 -9.32 9.33
N LEU A 59 7.73 -10.03 10.38
CA LEU A 59 6.36 -9.93 10.89
C LEU A 59 6.03 -8.50 11.34
N ASN A 60 6.95 -7.83 12.02
CA ASN A 60 6.75 -6.46 12.47
C ASN A 60 6.57 -5.49 11.29
N LEU A 61 7.44 -5.56 10.28
CA LEU A 61 7.33 -4.74 9.07
C LEU A 61 6.03 -5.04 8.30
N MET A 62 5.67 -6.31 8.14
CA MET A 62 4.43 -6.69 7.47
C MET A 62 3.20 -6.21 8.22
N ASN A 63 3.20 -6.22 9.55
CA ASN A 63 2.11 -5.65 10.35
C ASN A 63 2.00 -4.15 10.14
N GLN A 64 3.11 -3.41 10.14
CA GLN A 64 3.10 -1.97 9.86
C GLN A 64 2.54 -1.65 8.47
N LEU A 65 2.98 -2.39 7.45
CA LEU A 65 2.44 -2.24 6.10
C LEU A 65 0.95 -2.58 6.06
N SER A 66 0.51 -3.64 6.75
CA SER A 66 -0.88 -4.11 6.74
C SER A 66 -1.90 -3.06 7.18
N GLU A 67 -1.51 -2.18 8.11
CA GLU A 67 -2.36 -1.11 8.65
C GLU A 67 -2.39 0.13 7.76
N THR A 68 -1.60 0.17 6.68
CA THR A 68 -1.58 1.30 5.76
C THR A 68 -2.90 1.39 5.01
N GLU A 69 -3.61 2.49 5.23
CA GLU A 69 -4.86 2.80 4.52
C GLU A 69 -4.55 3.37 3.13
N LEU A 70 -5.20 2.80 2.13
CA LEU A 70 -4.96 3.06 0.72
C LEU A 70 -6.24 3.46 0.01
N THR A 71 -6.13 4.30 -1.01
CA THR A 71 -7.23 4.54 -1.96
C THR A 71 -6.69 4.42 -3.36
N GLU A 72 -7.33 3.58 -4.19
CA GLU A 72 -6.97 3.43 -5.60
C GLU A 72 -6.96 4.80 -6.29
N LYS A 73 -5.82 5.15 -6.87
CA LYS A 73 -5.64 6.41 -7.56
C LYS A 73 -4.50 6.27 -8.55
N ALA A 74 -4.77 6.62 -9.81
CA ALA A 74 -3.74 6.69 -10.82
C ALA A 74 -2.60 7.62 -10.35
N MET A 75 -1.37 7.13 -10.46
CA MET A 75 -0.19 7.92 -10.13
C MET A 75 0.05 8.95 -11.23
N GLY A 76 0.08 10.24 -10.85
CA GLY A 76 0.52 11.32 -11.72
C GLY A 76 2.00 11.64 -11.53
N SER A 77 2.44 12.82 -11.99
CA SER A 77 3.72 13.38 -11.53
C SER A 77 3.63 13.64 -10.04
N ILE A 78 4.56 13.10 -9.28
CA ILE A 78 4.67 13.33 -7.84
C ILE A 78 6.07 13.86 -7.53
N ASP A 79 6.13 14.83 -6.64
CA ASP A 79 7.37 15.23 -6.00
C ASP A 79 7.48 14.45 -4.68
N PHE A 80 8.64 13.87 -4.43
CA PHE A 80 8.94 13.11 -3.22
C PHE A 80 10.40 13.30 -2.85
N ASP A 81 10.67 13.34 -1.56
CA ASP A 81 12.03 13.50 -1.04
C ASP A 81 12.80 12.17 -0.99
N GLU A 82 12.08 11.06 -0.81
CA GLU A 82 12.64 9.71 -0.72
C GLU A 82 11.65 8.66 -1.26
N SER A 83 12.17 7.52 -1.72
CA SER A 83 11.37 6.34 -2.02
C SER A 83 12.04 5.04 -1.57
N TYR A 84 11.22 4.05 -1.24
CA TYR A 84 11.66 2.71 -0.82
C TYR A 84 11.11 1.68 -1.78
N TRP A 85 11.99 0.83 -2.32
CA TRP A 85 11.60 -0.30 -3.15
C TRP A 85 11.69 -1.54 -2.27
N ILE A 86 10.54 -2.15 -2.02
CA ILE A 86 10.38 -3.28 -1.11
C ILE A 86 10.04 -4.52 -1.95
N ILE A 87 10.80 -5.59 -1.78
CA ILE A 87 10.56 -6.87 -2.43
C ILE A 87 10.18 -7.86 -1.32
N LEU A 88 8.99 -8.46 -1.44
CA LEU A 88 8.45 -9.41 -0.48
C LEU A 88 8.48 -10.81 -1.09
N GLN A 89 9.05 -11.76 -0.36
CA GLN A 89 9.20 -13.14 -0.82
C GLN A 89 8.58 -14.15 0.15
N ALA A 90 7.92 -15.17 -0.42
CA ALA A 90 7.46 -16.38 0.25
C ALA A 90 8.04 -17.60 -0.50
N ASP A 91 8.40 -18.67 0.23
CA ASP A 91 8.91 -19.91 -0.38
C ASP A 91 10.04 -19.71 -1.42
N ASN A 92 10.94 -18.76 -1.17
CA ASN A 92 12.03 -18.35 -2.09
C ASN A 92 11.55 -17.83 -3.46
N LYS A 93 10.35 -17.28 -3.52
CA LYS A 93 9.78 -16.64 -4.71
C LYS A 93 9.35 -15.23 -4.38
N ARG A 94 9.54 -14.32 -5.34
CA ARG A 94 9.00 -12.96 -5.27
C ARG A 94 7.50 -13.03 -5.48
N GLU A 95 6.76 -12.65 -4.45
CA GLU A 95 5.30 -12.58 -4.49
C GLU A 95 4.86 -11.16 -4.82
N PHE A 96 5.44 -10.18 -4.10
CA PHE A 96 5.10 -8.76 -4.26
C PHE A 96 6.33 -7.87 -4.36
N GLY A 97 6.19 -6.80 -5.15
CA GLY A 97 7.02 -5.61 -5.07
C GLY A 97 6.16 -4.44 -4.60
N SER A 98 6.71 -3.58 -3.76
CA SER A 98 6.09 -2.31 -3.41
C SER A 98 7.08 -1.18 -3.64
N THR A 99 6.63 -0.09 -4.25
CA THR A 99 7.40 1.16 -4.28
C THR A 99 6.62 2.21 -3.51
N ILE A 100 7.21 2.69 -2.43
CA ILE A 100 6.62 3.71 -1.57
C ILE A 100 7.34 5.02 -1.81
N TYR A 101 6.59 6.06 -2.19
CA TYR A 101 7.12 7.39 -2.46
C TYR A 101 6.78 8.33 -1.31
N ALA A 102 7.76 8.55 -0.43
CA ALA A 102 7.59 9.20 0.87
C ALA A 102 6.35 8.61 1.59
N GLU A 103 5.42 9.45 2.03
CA GLU A 103 4.16 9.03 2.67
C GLU A 103 2.94 9.28 1.79
N ASN A 104 3.15 9.50 0.48
CA ASN A 104 2.11 10.00 -0.42
C ASN A 104 1.47 8.91 -1.28
N TYR A 105 2.30 8.03 -1.87
CA TYR A 105 1.84 7.02 -2.82
C TYR A 105 2.56 5.69 -2.64
N MET A 106 1.82 4.62 -2.93
CA MET A 106 2.32 3.26 -2.97
C MET A 106 1.96 2.62 -4.31
N LEU A 107 2.96 2.06 -4.98
CA LEU A 107 2.77 1.14 -6.09
C LEU A 107 2.90 -0.27 -5.56
N ILE A 108 1.98 -1.14 -5.92
CA ILE A 108 2.04 -2.57 -5.57
C ILE A 108 2.09 -3.36 -6.88
N TYR A 109 3.08 -4.23 -7.00
CA TYR A 109 3.30 -5.13 -8.11
C TYR A 109 3.15 -6.58 -7.65
N GLU A 110 2.21 -7.32 -8.25
CA GLU A 110 2.00 -8.74 -8.02
C GLU A 110 2.78 -9.51 -9.10
N TYR A 111 3.84 -10.24 -8.69
CA TYR A 111 4.77 -10.87 -9.64
C TYR A 111 4.11 -12.01 -10.43
N GLU A 112 3.30 -12.85 -9.78
CA GLU A 112 2.62 -13.99 -10.41
C GLU A 112 1.76 -13.54 -11.60
N TRP A 113 1.04 -12.43 -11.46
CA TRP A 113 0.09 -11.95 -12.45
C TRP A 113 0.61 -10.79 -13.29
N SER A 114 1.85 -10.34 -13.04
CA SER A 114 2.44 -9.16 -13.67
C SER A 114 1.51 -7.94 -13.63
N LYS A 115 0.84 -7.76 -12.49
CA LYS A 115 -0.19 -6.75 -12.28
C LYS A 115 0.35 -5.65 -11.39
N GLN A 116 0.13 -4.40 -11.79
CA GLN A 116 0.51 -3.24 -10.99
C GLN A 116 -0.72 -2.39 -10.67
N ASN A 117 -0.88 -2.01 -9.42
CA ASN A 117 -1.88 -1.04 -8.98
C ASN A 117 -1.19 0.13 -8.29
N SER A 118 -1.80 1.31 -8.38
CA SER A 118 -1.32 2.52 -7.73
C SER A 118 -2.33 3.04 -6.71
N TYR A 119 -1.82 3.41 -5.55
CA TYR A 119 -2.62 3.85 -4.42
C TYR A 119 -2.08 5.16 -3.88
N GLN A 120 -2.98 6.05 -3.49
CA GLN A 120 -2.66 7.13 -2.58
C GLN A 120 -2.68 6.57 -1.15
N ILE A 121 -1.66 6.87 -0.36
CA ILE A 121 -1.62 6.57 1.07
C ILE A 121 -2.49 7.60 1.79
N ILE A 122 -3.39 7.11 2.64
CA ILE A 122 -4.30 7.94 3.44
C ILE A 122 -3.77 8.08 4.86
N SER A 123 -3.30 6.98 5.45
CA SER A 123 -2.75 6.93 6.81
C SER A 123 -1.99 5.61 7.05
N GLY A 124 -1.35 5.46 8.22
CA GLY A 124 -0.78 4.21 8.71
C GLY A 124 0.68 3.94 8.32
N PHE A 125 1.14 4.48 7.18
CA PHE A 125 2.55 4.41 6.81
C PHE A 125 3.36 5.58 7.39
N ASP A 126 4.50 5.26 8.00
CA ASP A 126 5.49 6.21 8.50
C ASP A 126 6.88 5.70 8.16
N SER A 127 7.60 6.48 7.35
CA SER A 127 8.93 6.15 6.83
C SER A 127 10.00 5.99 7.92
N THR A 128 9.81 6.59 9.08
CA THR A 128 10.73 6.48 10.22
C THR A 128 10.79 5.07 10.81
N ASN A 129 9.84 4.19 10.46
CA ASN A 129 9.89 2.78 10.82
C ASN A 129 10.80 1.94 9.91
N ILE A 130 11.09 2.43 8.70
CA ILE A 130 11.97 1.75 7.74
C ILE A 130 13.42 2.19 7.91
N GLU A 131 13.64 3.47 8.23
CA GLU A 131 14.98 4.05 8.38
C GLU A 131 15.95 3.26 9.30
N PRO A 132 15.52 2.72 10.45
CA PRO A 132 16.40 1.96 11.35
C PRO A 132 17.02 0.71 10.72
N PHE A 133 16.43 0.15 9.66
CA PHE A 133 17.02 -1.00 8.97
C PHE A 133 18.31 -0.64 8.22
N PHE A 134 18.55 0.65 7.92
CA PHE A 134 19.70 1.13 7.14
C PHE A 134 20.89 1.67 7.97
N GLU A 135 20.80 1.60 9.31
CA GLU A 135 21.80 2.11 10.25
C GLU A 135 23.00 1.18 10.47
#